data_AF-A0A931ZSS1-F1
#
_entry.id   AF-A0A931ZSS1-F1
#
_cell.length_a   1.000
_cell.length_b   1.000
_cell.length_c   1.000
_cell.angle_alpha   90.00
_cell.angle_beta   90.00
_cell.angle_gamma   90.00
#
_symmetry.space_group_name_H-M   'P 1'
#
loop_
_entity.id
_entity.type
_entity.pdbx_description
1 polymer ?
#
loop_
_entity_poly.entity_id
_entity_poly.type
_entity_poly.pdbx_seq_one_letter_code
_entity_poly.pdbx_strand_id
1 'polypeptide(L)' 'DLGGAREIVTPACGVLVPAGDPPALREALERLMTDAGLRQRLRAAAPARAAALCAPDAAVQRLTDVLGGVVRR' A
#
# COMPACT_ATOMS: atom_id res chain seq x y z
N ASP A 1 4.06 10.25 12.39
CA ASP A 1 4.00 9.84 10.98
C ASP A 1 4.62 8.45 10.88
N LEU A 2 3.98 7.50 10.20
CA LEU A 2 4.46 6.12 10.10
C LEU A 2 4.93 5.87 8.66
N GLY A 3 6.24 5.78 8.45
CA GLY A 3 6.85 5.66 7.12
C GLY A 3 6.26 4.52 6.27
N GLY A 4 6.01 3.36 6.88
CA GLY A 4 5.47 2.20 6.17
C GLY A 4 4.10 2.45 5.51
N ALA A 5 3.23 3.28 6.08
CA ALA A 5 1.96 3.62 5.44
C ALA A 5 2.16 4.39 4.13
N ARG A 6 3.15 5.30 4.10
CA ARG A 6 3.50 6.08 2.90
C ARG A 6 4.17 5.23 1.82
N GLU A 7 4.88 4.18 2.22
CA GLU A 7 5.50 3.23 1.28
C GLU A 7 4.45 2.32 0.62
N ILE A 8 3.39 1.97 1.34
CA ILE A 8 2.37 1.04 0.86
C ILE A 8 1.29 1.76 0.06
N VAL A 9 0.73 2.83 0.62
CA VAL A 9 -0.49 3.48 0.13
C VAL A 9 -0.15 4.54 -0.92
N THR A 10 -0.83 4.46 -2.07
CA THR A 10 -0.80 5.47 -3.12
C THR A 10 -2.21 6.01 -3.36
N PRO A 11 -2.38 7.17 -4.05
CA PRO A 11 -3.71 7.68 -4.40
C PRO A 11 -4.58 6.71 -5.20
N ALA A 12 -3.97 5.72 -5.87
CA ALA A 12 -4.68 4.71 -6.63
C ALA A 12 -5.33 3.64 -5.74
N CYS A 13 -4.74 3.31 -4.59
CA CYS A 13 -5.14 2.18 -3.74
C CYS A 13 -5.56 2.57 -2.31
N GLY A 14 -5.48 3.84 -1.94
CA GLY A 14 -5.98 4.34 -0.66
C GLY A 14 -5.91 5.86 -0.55
N VAL A 15 -6.11 6.35 0.68
CA VAL A 15 -6.04 7.76 1.02
C VAL A 15 -5.07 7.91 2.19
N LEU A 16 -4.04 8.74 2.02
CA LEU A 16 -3.14 9.13 3.10
C LEU A 16 -3.64 10.43 3.72
N VAL A 17 -3.67 10.46 5.06
CA VAL A 17 -4.06 11.62 5.84
C VAL A 17 -2.85 12.10 6.65
N PRO A 18 -2.60 13.41 6.77
CA PRO A 18 -1.56 13.94 7.64
C PRO A 18 -1.71 13.43 9.09
N ALA A 19 -0.58 13.11 9.72
CA ALA A 19 -0.60 12.68 11.11
C ALA A 19 -1.02 13.85 12.02
N GLY A 20 -1.92 13.59 12.98
CA GLY A 20 -2.38 14.61 13.92
C GLY A 20 -3.40 15.59 13.34
N ASP A 21 -4.03 15.26 12.21
CA ASP A 21 -5.07 16.09 11.57
C ASP A 21 -6.45 15.39 11.59
N PRO A 22 -7.21 15.51 12.71
CA PRO A 22 -8.56 14.96 12.80
C PRO A 22 -9.55 15.52 11.76
N PRO A 23 -9.55 16.82 11.41
CA PRO A 23 -10.37 17.34 10.32
C PRO A 23 -10.14 16.63 8.97
N ALA A 24 -8.88 16.45 8.57
CA ALA A 24 -8.55 15.73 7.33
C ALA A 24 -8.95 14.26 7.39
N LEU A 25 -8.82 13.61 8.56
CA LEU A 25 -9.29 12.24 8.75
C LEU A 25 -10.80 12.13 8.60
N ARG A 26 -11.55 13.04 9.22
CA ARG A 26 -13.01 13.11 9.11
C ARG A 26 -13.43 13.25 7.65
N GLU A 27 -12.85 14.18 6.90
CA GLU A 27 -13.17 14.39 5.49
C GLU A 27 -12.89 13.12 4.66
N ALA A 28 -11.73 12.47 4.88
CA ALA A 28 -11.38 11.25 4.17
C ALA A 28 -12.38 10.11 4.47
N LEU A 29 -12.79 9.94 5.72
CA LEU A 29 -13.78 8.95 6.13
C LEU A 29 -15.17 9.25 5.56
N GLU A 30 -15.64 10.50 5.66
CA GLU A 30 -16.90 10.95 5.06
C GLU A 30 -16.95 10.63 3.57
N ARG A 31 -15.88 10.98 2.84
CA ARG A 31 -15.77 10.69 1.39
C ARG A 31 -15.75 9.19 1.12
N LEU A 32 -15.02 8.40 1.90
CA LEU A 32 -15.02 6.94 1.76
C LEU A 32 -16.38 6.31 2.03
N MET A 33 -17.17 6.85 2.96
CA MET A 33 -18.50 6.34 3.30
C MET A 33 -19.55 6.73 2.25
N THR A 34 -19.45 7.93 1.69
CA THR A 34 -20.47 8.51 0.79
C THR A 34 -20.20 8.28 -0.70
N ASP A 35 -18.94 8.19 -1.13
CA ASP A 35 -18.57 7.99 -2.54
C ASP A 35 -18.30 6.51 -2.84
N ALA A 36 -19.32 5.83 -3.37
CA ALA A 36 -19.21 4.43 -3.80
C ALA A 36 -18.24 4.23 -4.97
N GLY A 37 -18.16 5.21 -5.89
CA GLY A 37 -17.29 5.14 -7.05
C GLY A 37 -15.82 5.23 -6.66
N LEU A 38 -15.49 6.11 -5.70
CA LEU A 38 -14.16 6.15 -5.09
C LEU A 38 -13.80 4.80 -4.47
N ARG A 39 -14.67 4.21 -3.64
CA ARG A 39 -14.42 2.89 -3.05
C ARG A 39 -14.16 1.83 -4.11
N GLN A 40 -14.92 1.81 -5.19
CA GLN A 40 -14.72 0.85 -6.29
C GLN A 40 -13.36 1.03 -6.95
N ARG A 41 -12.95 2.26 -7.27
CA ARG A 41 -11.64 2.55 -7.86
C ARG A 41 -10.49 2.09 -6.95
N LEU A 42 -10.54 2.45 -5.66
CA LEU A 42 -9.51 2.06 -4.70
C LEU A 42 -9.45 0.54 -4.52
N ARG A 43 -10.59 -0.13 -4.43
CA ARG A 43 -10.68 -1.60 -4.32
C ARG A 43 -10.14 -2.32 -5.54
N ALA A 44 -10.35 -1.79 -6.74
CA ALA A 44 -9.85 -2.39 -7.97
C ALA A 44 -8.31 -2.37 -8.05
N ALA A 45 -7.66 -1.31 -7.55
CA ALA A 45 -6.20 -1.16 -7.63
C ALA A 45 -5.44 -1.81 -6.45
N ALA A 46 -6.07 -1.94 -5.28
CA ALA A 46 -5.39 -2.41 -4.07
C ALA A 46 -4.77 -3.81 -4.17
N PRO A 47 -5.39 -4.84 -4.76
CA PRO A 47 -4.80 -6.18 -4.85
C PRO A 47 -3.50 -6.21 -5.64
N ALA A 48 -3.42 -5.48 -6.76
CA ALA A 48 -2.21 -5.41 -7.56
C ALA A 48 -1.05 -4.76 -6.77
N ARG A 49 -1.34 -3.71 -6.00
CA ARG A 49 -0.34 -3.08 -5.11
C ARG A 49 0.12 -4.03 -4.01
N ALA A 50 -0.80 -4.73 -3.36
CA ALA A 50 -0.49 -5.69 -2.31
C ALA A 50 0.38 -6.84 -2.83
N ALA A 51 0.04 -7.41 -4.00
CA ALA A 51 0.84 -8.45 -4.64
C ALA A 51 2.26 -7.95 -5.00
N ALA A 52 2.37 -6.75 -5.57
CA ALA A 52 3.66 -6.19 -5.96
C ALA A 52 4.63 -5.98 -4.77
N LEU A 53 4.11 -5.61 -3.60
CA LEU A 53 4.94 -5.34 -2.41
C LEU A 53 5.14 -6.58 -1.54
N CYS A 54 4.12 -7.40 -1.39
CA CYS A 54 4.02 -8.39 -0.30
C CYS A 54 3.76 -9.82 -0.79
N ALA A 55 3.87 -10.11 -2.10
CA ALA A 55 3.76 -11.50 -2.57
C ALA A 55 4.87 -12.36 -1.94
N PRO A 56 4.51 -13.41 -1.16
CA PRO A 56 5.48 -14.19 -0.40
C PRO A 56 6.46 -14.91 -1.32
N ASP A 57 5.97 -15.51 -2.41
CA ASP A 57 6.82 -16.22 -3.37
C ASP A 57 7.85 -15.29 -4.01
N ALA A 58 7.44 -14.07 -4.40
CA ALA A 58 8.34 -13.06 -4.95
C ALA A 58 9.33 -12.50 -3.90
N ALA A 59 8.95 -12.46 -2.63
CA ALA A 59 9.85 -12.06 -1.54
C ALA A 59 10.91 -13.15 -1.28
N VAL A 60 10.50 -14.41 -1.21
CA VAL A 60 11.39 -15.57 -1.02
C VAL A 60 12.36 -15.68 -2.20
N GLN A 61 11.87 -15.59 -3.44
CA GLN A 61 12.72 -15.66 -4.63
C GLN A 61 13.80 -14.57 -4.63
N ARG A 62 13.42 -13.31 -4.35
CA ARG A 62 14.39 -12.20 -4.26
C ARG A 62 15.45 -12.45 -3.19
N LEU A 63 15.06 -13.01 -2.04
CA LEU A 63 16.00 -13.34 -0.98
C LEU A 63 16.96 -14.45 -1.41
N THR A 64 16.44 -15.52 -2.03
CA THR A 64 17.24 -16.62 -2.56
C THR A 64 18.24 -16.15 -3.62
N ASP A 65 17.83 -15.27 -4.53
CA ASP A 65 18.69 -14.72 -5.58
C ASP A 65 19.89 -13.95 -4.98
N VAL A 66 19.64 -13.11 -3.97
CA VAL A 66 20.67 -12.34 -3.28
C VAL A 66 21.63 -13.26 -2.53
N LEU A 67 21.11 -14.18 -1.72
CA LEU A 67 21.93 -15.11 -0.95
C LEU A 67 22.78 -16.01 -1.87
N GLY A 68 22.19 -16.51 -2.96
CA GLY A 68 22.91 -17.30 -3.97
C GLY A 68 23.96 -16.50 -4.73
N GLY A 69 23.82 -15.17 -4.83
CA GLY A 69 24.83 -14.28 -5.41
C GLY A 69 26.03 -14.05 -4.47
N VAL A 70 25.81 -14.06 -3.15
CA VAL A 70 26.87 -13.90 -2.15
C VAL A 70 27.69 -15.18 -1.99
N VAL A 71 27.05 -16.35 -1.95
CA VAL A 71 27.73 -17.65 -1.76
C VAL A 71 28.58 -18.07 -2.97
N ARG A 72 28.27 -17.55 -4.17
CA ARG A 72 29.02 -17.83 -5.41
C ARG A 72 30.20 -16.87 -5.67
N ARG A 73 30.47 -15.94 -4.75
CA ARG A 73 31.68 -15.08 -4.75
C ARG A 73 32.68 -15.60 -3.73
#